data_AF-A0A4V1U9C5-F1
#
_entry.id   AF-A0A4V1U9C5-F1
#
_cell.length_a   1.000
_cell.length_b   1.000
_cell.length_c   1.000
_cell.angle_alpha   90.00
_cell.angle_beta   90.00
_cell.angle_gamma   90.00
#
_symmetry.space_group_name_H-M   'P 1'
#
loop_
_entity.id
_entity.type
_entity.pdbx_description
1 polymer ?
#
loop_
_entity_poly.entity_id
_entity_poly.type
_entity_poly.pdbx_seq_one_letter_code
_entity_poly.pdbx_strand_id
1 'polypeptide(L)'
;MFNPVSTYRIQFHKDFTFADLEKIIPYLQQLGIKTLYASPIFEATPGSVHGYDAVNPLVINPEIGTEESFRQLSQKLRDAGINWLQDIVPNHMAYHQSNKWLMDVLEKGEQSAYASFFDITWNTKLFKGKVMVPFLGNTLEEVIQADDLKVAFEDGRFVLKYYDSYYPLKIYSYLTILETAEQNDAIKSLISQVNDCHKVEEAQELQKCWDELLLQLKSLMKNEVVSHSIQQAIDVINNDKQKLQGLAGEQYYRLCHWQETDYRINFRRFFTVNGLICLPNTLNDYAA
;
A
#
# COMPACT_ATOMS: atom_id res chain seq x y z
N MET A 1 -10.61 31.47 18.96
CA MET A 1 -11.15 30.46 18.02
C MET A 1 -11.41 31.17 16.70
N PHE A 2 -10.76 30.74 15.61
CA PHE A 2 -11.03 31.31 14.28
C PHE A 2 -12.39 30.80 13.80
N ASN A 3 -13.29 31.70 13.43
CA ASN A 3 -14.59 31.35 12.89
C ASN A 3 -14.68 31.89 11.45
N PRO A 4 -14.61 31.04 10.42
CA PRO A 4 -14.60 31.51 9.04
C PRO A 4 -15.96 32.12 8.67
N VAL A 5 -15.95 33.39 8.24
CA VAL A 5 -17.17 34.11 7.82
C VAL A 5 -17.66 33.70 6.42
N SER A 6 -16.77 33.14 5.59
CA SER A 6 -17.07 32.53 4.31
C SER A 6 -16.05 31.44 4.00
N THR A 7 -16.49 30.37 3.36
CA THR A 7 -15.62 29.28 2.87
C THR A 7 -15.84 29.07 1.38
N TYR A 8 -14.77 28.74 0.66
CA TYR A 8 -14.83 28.33 -0.75
C TYR A 8 -14.15 26.97 -0.89
N ARG A 9 -14.90 25.95 -1.33
CA ARG A 9 -14.37 24.59 -1.47
C ARG A 9 -13.50 24.47 -2.71
N ILE A 10 -12.27 23.98 -2.52
CA ILE A 10 -11.33 23.65 -3.59
C ILE A 10 -11.16 22.12 -3.63
N GLN A 11 -11.31 21.56 -4.82
CA GLN A 11 -11.06 20.15 -5.12
C GLN A 11 -9.70 20.05 -5.82
N PHE A 12 -8.69 19.57 -5.10
CA PHE A 12 -7.37 19.32 -5.68
C PHE A 12 -7.31 17.95 -6.35
N HIS A 13 -6.71 17.93 -7.54
CA HIS A 13 -6.37 16.74 -8.31
C HIS A 13 -5.34 17.14 -9.37
N LYS A 14 -4.86 16.19 -10.18
CA LYS A 14 -3.85 16.45 -11.22
C LYS A 14 -4.20 17.57 -12.22
N ASP A 15 -5.49 17.85 -12.44
CA ASP A 15 -5.96 18.89 -13.37
C ASP A 15 -6.34 20.20 -12.65
N PHE A 16 -6.24 20.24 -11.32
CA PHE A 16 -6.36 21.45 -10.51
C PHE A 16 -5.40 21.40 -9.31
N THR A 17 -4.20 21.91 -9.53
CA THR A 17 -3.06 21.81 -8.61
C THR A 17 -2.91 23.04 -7.71
N PHE A 18 -1.91 23.06 -6.82
CA PHE A 18 -1.55 24.27 -6.08
C PHE A 18 -1.19 25.45 -7.00
N ALA A 19 -0.55 25.17 -8.14
CA ALA A 19 -0.20 26.19 -9.13
C ALA A 19 -1.46 26.76 -9.81
N ASP A 20 -2.51 25.96 -10.00
CA ASP A 20 -3.78 26.42 -10.56
C ASP A 20 -4.60 27.23 -9.56
N LEU A 21 -4.61 26.81 -8.30
CA LEU A 21 -5.20 27.61 -7.22
C LEU A 21 -4.53 29.00 -7.14
N GLU A 22 -3.21 29.05 -7.25
CA GLU A 22 -2.48 30.32 -7.21
C GLU A 22 -2.99 31.32 -8.27
N LYS A 23 -3.26 30.85 -9.49
CA LYS A 23 -3.75 31.69 -10.60
C LYS A 23 -5.11 32.33 -10.31
N ILE A 24 -5.95 31.70 -9.47
CA ILE A 24 -7.28 32.20 -9.15
C ILE A 24 -7.35 33.00 -7.84
N ILE A 25 -6.24 33.17 -7.12
CA ILE A 25 -6.21 33.98 -5.87
C ILE A 25 -6.81 35.38 -6.09
N PRO A 26 -6.47 36.14 -7.15
CA PRO A 26 -7.05 37.47 -7.37
C PRO A 26 -8.58 37.43 -7.53
N TYR A 27 -9.09 36.41 -8.22
CA TYR A 27 -10.53 36.20 -8.37
C TYR A 27 -11.21 35.92 -7.02
N LEU A 28 -10.61 35.06 -6.19
CA LEU A 28 -11.14 34.73 -4.86
C LEU A 28 -11.15 35.95 -3.93
N GLN A 29 -10.13 36.80 -4.03
CA GLN A 29 -10.09 38.08 -3.31
C GLN A 29 -11.21 39.02 -3.77
N GLN A 30 -11.40 39.18 -5.08
CA GLN A 30 -12.46 40.03 -5.64
C GLN A 30 -13.85 39.53 -5.25
N LEU A 31 -14.05 38.21 -5.21
CA LEU A 31 -15.29 37.58 -4.75
C LEU A 31 -15.54 37.77 -3.25
N GLY A 32 -14.52 38.14 -2.47
CA GLY A 32 -14.62 38.39 -1.03
C GLY A 32 -14.47 37.13 -0.16
N ILE A 33 -13.90 36.05 -0.69
CA ILE A 33 -13.64 34.81 0.06
C ILE A 33 -12.61 35.06 1.16
N LYS A 34 -12.88 34.57 2.37
CA LYS A 34 -11.98 34.72 3.54
C LYS A 34 -11.31 33.43 3.99
N THR A 35 -11.81 32.28 3.56
CA THR A 35 -11.24 30.97 3.88
C THR A 35 -11.40 30.04 2.70
N LEU A 36 -10.31 29.39 2.29
CA LEU A 36 -10.37 28.22 1.43
C LEU A 36 -10.67 26.99 2.27
N TYR A 37 -11.65 26.22 1.85
CA TYR A 37 -11.85 24.86 2.34
C TYR A 37 -11.18 23.93 1.34
N ALA A 38 -10.01 23.40 1.67
CA ALA A 38 -9.23 22.54 0.80
C ALA A 38 -9.65 21.07 0.95
N SER A 39 -9.78 20.34 -0.15
CA SER A 39 -9.83 18.87 -0.15
C SER A 39 -8.56 18.26 0.47
N PRO A 40 -8.56 16.96 0.81
CA PRO A 40 -7.35 16.28 1.28
C PRO A 40 -6.16 16.50 0.32
N ILE A 41 -4.98 16.72 0.89
CA ILE A 41 -3.76 17.07 0.16
C ILE A 41 -2.63 16.04 0.29
N PHE A 42 -2.82 15.00 1.10
CA PHE A 42 -1.83 13.94 1.29
C PHE A 42 -1.85 12.95 0.13
N GLU A 43 -0.74 12.26 -0.07
CA GLU A 43 -0.56 11.27 -1.14
C GLU A 43 -1.68 10.22 -1.11
N ALA A 44 -2.40 10.15 -2.23
CA ALA A 44 -3.55 9.28 -2.47
C ALA A 44 -3.22 8.27 -3.57
N THR A 45 -4.18 7.41 -3.93
CA THR A 45 -3.95 6.50 -5.06
C THR A 45 -3.63 7.29 -6.34
N PRO A 46 -2.75 6.76 -7.22
CA PRO A 46 -2.42 7.42 -8.47
C PRO A 46 -3.67 7.75 -9.30
N GLY A 47 -3.78 9.00 -9.76
CA GLY A 47 -4.94 9.49 -10.50
C GLY A 47 -6.18 9.79 -9.66
N SER A 48 -6.11 9.74 -8.33
CA SER A 48 -7.23 10.12 -7.46
C SER A 48 -7.69 11.56 -7.75
N VAL A 49 -9.00 11.72 -7.93
CA VAL A 49 -9.65 13.01 -8.21
C VAL A 49 -10.21 13.68 -6.96
N HIS A 50 -10.04 13.08 -5.78
CA HIS A 50 -10.68 13.53 -4.54
C HIS A 50 -9.81 13.45 -3.27
N GLY A 51 -8.79 12.58 -3.24
CA GLY A 51 -7.82 12.50 -2.14
C GLY A 51 -8.29 11.81 -0.85
N TYR A 52 -9.45 11.15 -0.87
CA TYR A 52 -10.00 10.44 0.32
C TYR A 52 -9.42 9.03 0.51
N ASP A 53 -8.73 8.54 -0.50
CA ASP A 53 -8.08 7.25 -0.64
C ASP A 53 -6.57 7.42 -0.40
N ALA A 54 -6.21 7.96 0.77
CA ALA A 54 -4.82 8.22 1.15
C ALA A 54 -4.00 6.92 1.21
N VAL A 55 -2.81 6.94 0.60
CA VAL A 55 -1.84 5.83 0.65
C VAL A 55 -0.65 6.16 1.54
N ASN A 56 -0.40 7.44 1.81
CA ASN A 56 0.68 7.90 2.66
C ASN A 56 0.34 9.27 3.28
N PRO A 57 0.01 9.32 4.58
CA PRO A 57 -0.39 10.56 5.26
C PRO A 57 0.79 11.46 5.62
N LEU A 58 2.04 11.07 5.31
CA LEU A 58 3.25 11.81 5.67
C LEU A 58 3.78 12.69 4.53
N VAL A 59 3.20 12.58 3.34
CA VAL A 59 3.71 13.22 2.12
C VAL A 59 2.56 13.92 1.41
N ILE A 60 2.84 15.13 0.90
CA ILE A 60 1.91 15.86 0.02
C ILE A 60 1.75 15.11 -1.29
N ASN A 61 0.53 15.02 -1.82
CA ASN A 61 0.26 14.32 -3.07
C ASN A 61 1.11 14.91 -4.21
N PRO A 62 2.04 14.14 -4.81
CA PRO A 62 2.92 14.64 -5.86
C PRO A 62 2.17 15.08 -7.12
N GLU A 63 0.93 14.61 -7.34
CA GLU A 63 0.09 15.03 -8.47
C GLU A 63 -0.50 16.44 -8.30
N ILE A 64 -0.55 16.98 -7.07
CA ILE A 64 -1.11 18.32 -6.81
C ILE A 64 -0.03 19.36 -6.48
N GLY A 65 1.16 18.91 -6.08
CA GLY A 65 2.32 19.77 -5.83
C GLY A 65 3.33 19.17 -4.84
N THR A 66 4.24 20.01 -4.36
CA THR A 66 5.23 19.66 -3.33
C THR A 66 4.96 20.39 -2.02
N GLU A 67 5.56 19.94 -0.92
CA GLU A 67 5.51 20.65 0.36
C GLU A 67 6.04 22.10 0.23
N GLU A 68 7.08 22.31 -0.56
CA GLU A 68 7.60 23.65 -0.85
C GLU A 68 6.56 24.52 -1.55
N SER A 69 5.93 24.01 -2.62
CA SER A 69 4.88 24.75 -3.33
C SER A 69 3.67 25.05 -2.44
N PHE A 70 3.33 24.15 -1.51
CA PHE A 70 2.26 24.38 -0.53
C PHE A 70 2.62 25.50 0.46
N ARG A 71 3.88 25.56 0.92
CA ARG A 71 4.38 26.64 1.77
C ARG A 71 4.34 28.00 1.05
N GLN A 72 4.74 28.03 -0.21
CA GLN A 72 4.69 29.23 -1.05
C GLN A 72 3.24 29.70 -1.29
N LEU A 73 2.35 28.78 -1.66
CA LEU A 73 0.92 29.05 -1.83
C LEU A 73 0.30 29.58 -0.54
N SER A 74 0.62 28.96 0.59
CA SER A 74 0.13 29.39 1.90
C SER A 74 0.57 30.82 2.23
N GLN A 75 1.78 31.24 1.84
CA GLN A 75 2.22 32.63 1.99
C GLN A 75 1.41 33.57 1.10
N LYS A 76 1.21 33.24 -0.18
CA LYS A 76 0.42 34.05 -1.12
C LYS A 76 -1.04 34.22 -0.65
N LEU A 77 -1.63 33.17 -0.09
CA LEU A 77 -2.97 33.24 0.51
C LEU A 77 -3.01 34.16 1.74
N ARG A 78 -1.99 34.09 2.61
CA ARG A 78 -1.87 35.01 3.76
C ARG A 78 -1.73 36.46 3.30
N ASP A 79 -0.86 36.74 2.33
CA ASP A 79 -0.69 38.08 1.75
C ASP A 79 -2.00 38.58 1.11
N ALA A 80 -2.80 37.64 0.59
CA ALA A 80 -4.12 37.90 0.04
C ALA A 80 -5.24 38.07 1.09
N GLY A 81 -4.96 37.83 2.37
CA GLY A 81 -5.96 37.85 3.45
C GLY A 81 -6.95 36.68 3.40
N ILE A 82 -6.54 35.55 2.81
CA ILE A 82 -7.34 34.33 2.68
C ILE A 82 -6.75 33.25 3.60
N ASN A 83 -7.59 32.68 4.48
CA ASN A 83 -7.21 31.62 5.40
C ASN A 83 -7.35 30.23 4.76
N TRP A 84 -6.80 29.21 5.41
CA TRP A 84 -6.84 27.82 4.95
C TRP A 84 -7.54 26.93 5.99
N LEU A 85 -8.53 26.16 5.54
CA LEU A 85 -9.20 25.11 6.30
C LEU A 85 -8.96 23.77 5.57
N GLN A 86 -8.24 22.85 6.22
CA GLN A 86 -7.84 21.58 5.62
C GLN A 86 -8.84 20.47 5.94
N ASP A 87 -9.32 19.77 4.90
CA ASP A 87 -10.00 18.50 5.04
C ASP A 87 -8.99 17.38 5.37
N ILE A 88 -9.30 16.53 6.35
CA ILE A 88 -8.43 15.44 6.79
C ILE A 88 -9.21 14.13 6.88
N VAL A 89 -8.52 13.02 6.64
CA VAL A 89 -9.13 11.67 6.55
C VAL A 89 -8.50 10.75 7.58
N PRO A 90 -8.88 10.85 8.87
CA PRO A 90 -8.24 10.08 9.94
C PRO A 90 -8.76 8.64 10.06
N ASN A 91 -9.93 8.34 9.47
CA ASN A 91 -10.61 7.07 9.72
C ASN A 91 -10.05 5.91 8.89
N HIS A 92 -9.53 6.14 7.69
CA HIS A 92 -9.19 5.09 6.74
C HIS A 92 -8.07 5.48 5.78
N MET A 93 -7.49 4.47 5.15
CA MET A 93 -6.53 4.57 4.06
C MET A 93 -6.95 3.66 2.91
N ALA A 94 -6.38 3.88 1.72
CA ALA A 94 -6.62 3.05 0.57
C ALA A 94 -6.05 1.64 0.75
N TYR A 95 -6.84 0.63 0.38
CA TYR A 95 -6.39 -0.74 0.18
C TYR A 95 -5.78 -0.84 -1.22
N HIS A 96 -4.55 -0.35 -1.35
CA HIS A 96 -3.87 -0.21 -2.63
C HIS A 96 -2.38 -0.56 -2.50
N GLN A 97 -1.75 -1.06 -3.56
CA GLN A 97 -0.34 -1.45 -3.56
C GLN A 97 0.64 -0.31 -3.24
N SER A 98 0.24 0.94 -3.47
CA SER A 98 1.01 2.13 -3.06
C SER A 98 0.96 2.41 -1.54
N ASN A 99 0.04 1.79 -0.80
CA ASN A 99 -0.03 1.92 0.66
C ASN A 99 1.04 1.03 1.31
N LYS A 100 2.20 1.61 1.57
CA LYS A 100 3.38 0.90 2.09
C LYS A 100 3.12 0.24 3.46
N TRP A 101 2.33 0.87 4.33
CA TRP A 101 1.97 0.31 5.62
C TRP A 101 1.14 -0.96 5.45
N LEU A 102 0.15 -0.94 4.56
CA LEU A 102 -0.66 -2.12 4.29
C LEU A 102 0.15 -3.22 3.62
N MET A 103 0.99 -2.89 2.63
CA MET A 103 1.83 -3.89 1.97
C MET A 103 2.79 -4.57 2.95
N ASP A 104 3.34 -3.82 3.92
CA ASP A 104 4.16 -4.39 5.00
C ASP A 104 3.38 -5.39 5.86
N VAL A 105 2.12 -5.07 6.20
CA VAL A 105 1.21 -5.99 6.91
C VAL A 105 0.91 -7.24 6.10
N LEU A 106 0.70 -7.13 4.79
CA LEU A 106 0.46 -8.30 3.93
C LEU A 106 1.71 -9.20 3.81
N GLU A 107 2.90 -8.62 3.87
CA GLU A 107 4.17 -9.35 3.80
C GLU A 107 4.58 -10.02 5.12
N LYS A 108 4.30 -9.38 6.26
CA LYS A 108 4.80 -9.78 7.59
C LYS A 108 3.72 -10.23 8.58
N GLY A 109 2.45 -10.05 8.24
CA GLY A 109 1.34 -10.37 9.13
C GLY A 109 1.40 -9.56 10.44
N GLU A 110 1.13 -10.24 11.57
CA GLU A 110 1.13 -9.64 12.91
C GLU A 110 2.51 -9.13 13.37
N GLN A 111 3.61 -9.54 12.73
CA GLN A 111 4.96 -9.05 13.03
C GLN A 111 5.26 -7.69 12.38
N SER A 112 4.39 -7.19 11.49
CA SER A 112 4.54 -5.85 10.93
C SER A 112 4.42 -4.78 12.02
N ALA A 113 5.31 -3.79 12.00
CA ALA A 113 5.19 -2.61 12.87
C ALA A 113 3.88 -1.83 12.62
N TYR A 114 3.26 -2.03 11.46
CA TYR A 114 2.00 -1.40 11.06
C TYR A 114 0.78 -2.31 11.27
N ALA A 115 0.94 -3.53 11.81
CA ALA A 115 -0.19 -4.46 12.01
C ALA A 115 -1.29 -3.85 12.90
N SER A 116 -0.89 -3.07 13.91
CA SER A 116 -1.81 -2.37 14.81
C SER A 116 -2.37 -1.06 14.26
N PHE A 117 -1.88 -0.58 13.10
CA PHE A 117 -2.35 0.67 12.49
C PHE A 117 -3.67 0.45 11.75
N PHE A 118 -4.02 -0.79 11.42
CA PHE A 118 -5.25 -1.14 10.74
C PHE A 118 -6.17 -1.94 11.65
N ASP A 119 -7.47 -1.68 11.53
CA ASP A 119 -8.50 -2.37 12.29
C ASP A 119 -8.79 -3.75 11.66
N ILE A 120 -7.86 -4.68 11.87
CA ILE A 120 -7.87 -6.05 11.34
C ILE A 120 -8.20 -7.03 12.48
N THR A 121 -9.16 -7.91 12.20
CA THR A 121 -9.56 -9.02 13.06
C THR A 121 -8.75 -10.27 12.75
N TRP A 122 -7.57 -10.39 13.35
CA TRP A 122 -6.62 -11.51 13.16
C TRP A 122 -7.15 -12.84 13.74
N ASN A 123 -7.50 -12.82 15.03
CA ASN A 123 -7.73 -14.04 15.82
C ASN A 123 -9.21 -14.42 15.95
N THR A 124 -9.79 -14.92 14.84
CA THR A 124 -11.10 -15.60 14.88
C THR A 124 -11.05 -16.97 14.22
N LYS A 125 -11.94 -17.87 14.67
CA LYS A 125 -12.11 -19.21 14.08
C LYS A 125 -12.43 -19.17 12.58
N LEU A 126 -12.98 -18.04 12.09
CA LEU A 126 -13.37 -17.84 10.70
C LEU A 126 -12.18 -17.45 9.81
N PHE A 127 -11.20 -16.70 10.34
CA PHE A 127 -10.19 -16.02 9.51
C PHE A 127 -8.77 -16.57 9.62
N LYS A 128 -8.49 -17.57 10.47
CA LYS A 128 -7.18 -18.26 10.60
C LYS A 128 -5.95 -17.33 10.51
N GLY A 129 -6.04 -16.10 11.05
CA GLY A 129 -4.95 -15.12 11.02
C GLY A 129 -4.63 -14.51 9.64
N LYS A 130 -5.49 -14.66 8.62
CA LYS A 130 -5.21 -14.15 7.26
C LYS A 130 -6.06 -12.96 6.87
N VAL A 131 -5.43 -11.84 6.52
CA VAL A 131 -6.12 -10.64 6.01
C VAL A 131 -6.84 -10.96 4.69
N MET A 132 -8.12 -10.59 4.56
CA MET A 132 -8.81 -10.75 3.28
C MET A 132 -8.28 -9.74 2.25
N VAL A 133 -8.03 -10.22 1.03
CA VAL A 133 -7.74 -9.41 -0.16
C VAL A 133 -8.88 -9.66 -1.16
N PRO A 134 -10.01 -8.91 -1.07
CA PRO A 134 -11.26 -9.21 -1.75
C PRO A 134 -11.38 -8.50 -3.11
N PHE A 135 -10.45 -8.74 -4.02
CA PHE A 135 -10.40 -8.07 -5.33
C PHE A 135 -10.43 -9.02 -6.52
N LEU A 136 -10.46 -10.34 -6.29
CA LEU A 136 -10.57 -11.29 -7.40
C LEU A 136 -11.96 -11.22 -8.01
N GLY A 137 -12.03 -11.29 -9.35
CA GLY A 137 -13.27 -11.40 -10.11
C GLY A 137 -13.91 -12.79 -10.10
N ASN A 138 -13.17 -13.83 -9.68
CA ASN A 138 -13.64 -15.21 -9.50
C ASN A 138 -12.98 -15.83 -8.25
N THR A 139 -13.20 -17.13 -8.00
CA THR A 139 -12.47 -17.84 -6.93
C THR A 139 -10.97 -17.93 -7.24
N LEU A 140 -10.14 -18.10 -6.21
CA LEU A 140 -8.69 -18.26 -6.38
C LEU A 140 -8.33 -19.42 -7.32
N GLU A 141 -9.04 -20.53 -7.21
CA GLU A 141 -8.88 -21.71 -8.07
C GLU A 141 -9.11 -21.35 -9.54
N GLU A 142 -10.24 -20.72 -9.86
CA GLU A 142 -10.61 -20.33 -11.22
C GLU A 142 -9.64 -19.30 -11.81
N VAL A 143 -9.23 -18.32 -11.00
CA VAL A 143 -8.23 -17.31 -11.39
C VAL A 143 -6.88 -17.96 -11.73
N ILE A 144 -6.45 -18.95 -10.94
CA ILE A 144 -5.22 -19.71 -11.21
C ILE A 144 -5.38 -20.55 -12.48
N GLN A 145 -6.50 -21.24 -12.66
CA GLN A 145 -6.76 -22.03 -13.87
C GLN A 145 -6.79 -21.18 -15.13
N ALA A 146 -7.27 -19.93 -15.03
CA ALA A 146 -7.31 -18.96 -16.13
C ALA A 146 -5.96 -18.29 -16.45
N ASP A 147 -4.89 -18.56 -15.70
CA ASP A 147 -3.59 -17.86 -15.82
C ASP A 147 -3.65 -16.35 -15.50
N ASP A 148 -4.67 -15.92 -14.75
CA ASP A 148 -4.87 -14.52 -14.38
C ASP A 148 -4.01 -14.09 -13.16
N LEU A 149 -3.66 -15.05 -12.30
CA LEU A 149 -2.75 -14.85 -11.16
C LEU A 149 -1.37 -15.41 -11.49
N LYS A 150 -0.32 -14.63 -11.23
CA LYS A 150 1.08 -15.05 -11.44
C LYS A 150 1.99 -14.55 -10.34
N VAL A 151 3.06 -15.28 -10.08
CA VAL A 151 4.24 -14.75 -9.42
C VAL A 151 4.96 -13.80 -10.39
N ALA A 152 5.36 -12.64 -9.89
CA ALA A 152 6.17 -11.67 -10.63
C ALA A 152 7.23 -11.05 -9.70
N PHE A 153 8.19 -10.33 -10.30
CA PHE A 153 9.15 -9.51 -9.58
C PHE A 153 8.90 -8.03 -9.88
N GLU A 154 8.37 -7.29 -8.91
CA GLU A 154 7.95 -5.89 -9.04
C GLU A 154 8.61 -5.05 -7.93
N ASP A 155 9.14 -3.88 -8.28
CA ASP A 155 9.77 -2.94 -7.34
C ASP A 155 10.84 -3.53 -6.41
N GLY A 156 11.51 -4.61 -6.83
CA GLY A 156 12.53 -5.30 -6.04
C GLY A 156 12.01 -6.42 -5.13
N ARG A 157 10.74 -6.83 -5.29
CA ARG A 157 10.06 -7.82 -4.45
C ARG A 157 9.37 -8.89 -5.30
N PHE A 158 9.28 -10.12 -4.77
CA PHE A 158 8.37 -11.11 -5.35
C PHE A 158 6.94 -10.84 -4.90
N VAL A 159 6.01 -10.92 -5.84
CA VAL A 159 4.61 -10.57 -5.64
C VAL A 159 3.68 -11.58 -6.31
N LEU A 160 2.46 -11.72 -5.79
CA LEU A 160 1.32 -12.27 -6.53
C LEU A 160 0.65 -11.14 -7.30
N LYS A 161 0.69 -11.22 -8.63
CA LYS A 161 0.14 -10.25 -9.56
C LYS A 161 -1.16 -10.76 -10.15
N TYR A 162 -2.21 -9.94 -10.06
CA TYR A 162 -3.53 -10.15 -10.64
C TYR A 162 -3.89 -8.91 -11.46
N TYR A 163 -3.76 -9.02 -12.79
CA TYR A 163 -3.82 -7.87 -13.71
C TYR A 163 -2.87 -6.74 -13.27
N ASP A 164 -3.40 -5.55 -13.02
CA ASP A 164 -2.64 -4.35 -12.60
C ASP A 164 -2.36 -4.32 -11.09
N SER A 165 -2.99 -5.21 -10.32
CA SER A 165 -2.81 -5.30 -8.87
C SER A 165 -1.71 -6.30 -8.51
N TYR A 166 -0.89 -5.97 -7.51
CA TYR A 166 0.07 -6.90 -6.95
C TYR A 166 0.12 -6.85 -5.43
N TYR A 167 0.42 -8.00 -4.84
CA TYR A 167 0.48 -8.21 -3.40
C TYR A 167 1.80 -8.89 -3.03
N PRO A 168 2.55 -8.42 -2.01
CA PRO A 168 3.86 -8.98 -1.69
C PRO A 168 3.74 -10.43 -1.26
N LEU A 169 4.74 -11.23 -1.60
CA LEU A 169 4.91 -12.55 -1.00
C LEU A 169 5.42 -12.41 0.43
N LYS A 170 4.96 -13.27 1.34
CA LYS A 170 5.51 -13.35 2.71
C LYS A 170 6.99 -13.67 2.66
N ILE A 171 7.75 -13.15 3.62
CA ILE A 171 9.22 -13.31 3.70
C ILE A 171 9.66 -14.75 3.44
N TYR A 172 9.14 -15.71 4.21
CA TYR A 172 9.57 -17.11 4.12
C TYR A 172 9.20 -17.78 2.79
N SER A 173 8.17 -17.29 2.09
CA SER A 173 7.76 -17.85 0.79
C SER A 173 8.73 -17.53 -0.35
N TYR A 174 9.69 -16.63 -0.14
CA TYR A 174 10.78 -16.39 -1.09
C TYR A 174 11.60 -17.67 -1.32
N LEU A 175 11.68 -18.56 -0.32
CA LEU A 175 12.38 -19.84 -0.46
C LEU A 175 11.80 -20.70 -1.59
N THR A 176 10.48 -20.71 -1.79
CA THR A 176 9.86 -21.49 -2.88
C THR A 176 10.42 -21.10 -4.25
N ILE A 177 10.70 -19.81 -4.46
CA ILE A 177 11.27 -19.31 -5.72
C ILE A 177 12.77 -19.58 -5.75
N LEU A 178 13.50 -19.22 -4.69
CA LEU A 178 14.95 -19.32 -4.63
C LEU A 178 15.46 -20.77 -4.68
N GLU A 179 14.74 -21.72 -4.07
CA GLU A 179 15.07 -23.15 -4.10
C GLU A 179 14.74 -23.78 -5.47
N THR A 180 13.79 -23.21 -6.21
CA THR A 180 13.47 -23.63 -7.59
C THR A 180 14.50 -23.11 -8.59
N ALA A 181 15.17 -21.99 -8.29
CA ALA A 181 16.18 -21.38 -9.14
C ALA A 181 17.45 -22.26 -9.26
N GLU A 182 18.20 -22.06 -10.36
CA GLU A 182 19.50 -22.71 -10.56
C GLU A 182 20.48 -22.26 -9.47
N GLN A 183 21.02 -23.24 -8.75
CA GLN A 183 21.80 -23.01 -7.53
C GLN A 183 23.21 -22.49 -7.84
N ASN A 184 23.51 -21.30 -7.32
CA ASN A 184 24.83 -20.70 -7.31
C ASN A 184 25.09 -20.02 -5.95
N ASP A 185 26.29 -19.49 -5.73
CA ASP A 185 26.65 -18.90 -4.43
C ASP A 185 25.78 -17.70 -4.05
N ALA A 186 25.31 -16.92 -5.03
CA ALA A 186 24.41 -15.79 -4.78
C ALA A 186 23.02 -16.25 -4.32
N ILE A 187 22.44 -17.26 -4.98
CA ILE A 187 21.15 -17.84 -4.60
C ILE A 187 21.23 -18.53 -3.22
N LYS A 188 22.30 -19.29 -2.96
CA LYS A 188 22.52 -19.92 -1.64
C LYS A 188 22.66 -18.87 -0.53
N SER A 189 23.34 -17.75 -0.82
CA SER A 189 23.45 -16.63 0.11
C SER A 189 22.07 -16.02 0.42
N LEU A 190 21.24 -15.79 -0.60
CA LEU A 190 19.86 -15.29 -0.41
C LEU A 190 19.02 -16.28 0.41
N ILE A 191 19.08 -17.58 0.11
CA ILE A 191 18.38 -18.63 0.87
C ILE A 191 18.79 -18.61 2.35
N SER A 192 20.09 -18.50 2.65
CA SER A 192 20.58 -18.39 4.03
C SER A 192 20.00 -17.17 4.72
N GLN A 193 20.00 -16.00 4.07
CA GLN A 193 19.48 -14.77 4.65
C GLN A 193 17.96 -14.82 4.89
N VAL A 194 17.17 -15.39 3.97
CA VAL A 194 15.72 -15.59 4.21
C VAL A 194 15.50 -16.45 5.46
N ASN A 195 16.27 -17.54 5.60
CA ASN A 195 16.19 -18.42 6.77
C ASN A 195 16.60 -17.72 8.06
N ASP A 196 17.58 -16.82 8.00
CA ASP A 196 18.00 -16.06 9.18
C ASP A 196 16.98 -14.99 9.55
N CYS A 197 16.43 -14.24 8.59
CA CYS A 197 15.34 -13.29 8.85
C CYS A 197 14.10 -13.98 9.43
N HIS A 198 13.76 -15.20 8.98
CA HIS A 198 12.61 -15.94 9.49
C HIS A 198 12.70 -16.27 10.99
N LYS A 199 13.91 -16.37 11.54
CA LYS A 199 14.14 -16.65 12.97
C LYS A 199 14.02 -15.39 13.83
N VAL A 200 13.93 -14.20 13.22
CA VAL A 200 13.86 -12.94 13.94
C VAL A 200 12.43 -12.70 14.40
N GLU A 201 12.24 -12.63 15.73
CA GLU A 201 10.93 -12.41 16.34
C GLU A 201 10.61 -10.91 16.53
N GLU A 202 11.63 -10.07 16.68
CA GLU A 202 11.48 -8.64 16.94
C GLU A 202 11.27 -7.86 15.63
N ALA A 203 10.26 -6.99 15.59
CA ALA A 203 9.79 -6.35 14.36
C ALA A 203 10.84 -5.40 13.72
N GLN A 204 11.59 -4.64 14.52
CA GLN A 204 12.60 -3.72 13.99
C GLN A 204 13.83 -4.46 13.46
N GLU A 205 14.26 -5.53 14.13
CA GLU A 205 15.34 -6.40 13.67
C GLU A 205 14.93 -7.15 12.40
N LEU A 206 13.69 -7.64 12.33
CA LEU A 206 13.14 -8.28 11.13
C LEU A 206 13.13 -7.29 9.96
N GLN A 207 12.70 -6.04 10.21
CA GLN A 207 12.73 -4.98 9.21
C GLN A 207 14.14 -4.74 8.66
N LYS A 208 15.13 -4.62 9.54
CA LYS A 208 16.54 -4.41 9.13
C LYS A 208 17.07 -5.58 8.29
N CYS A 209 16.89 -6.81 8.78
CA CYS A 209 17.30 -8.01 8.07
C CYS A 209 16.67 -8.08 6.67
N TRP A 210 15.38 -7.76 6.60
CA TRP A 210 14.64 -7.80 5.36
C TRP A 210 15.04 -6.69 4.37
N ASP A 211 15.30 -5.48 4.85
CA ASP A 211 15.75 -4.37 4.00
C ASP A 211 17.14 -4.64 3.39
N GLU A 212 18.05 -5.23 4.16
CA GLU A 212 19.37 -5.67 3.68
C GLU A 212 19.23 -6.73 2.58
N LEU A 213 18.37 -7.72 2.78
CA LEU A 213 18.09 -8.77 1.81
C LEU A 213 17.49 -8.20 0.53
N LEU A 214 16.48 -7.33 0.62
CA LEU A 214 15.84 -6.72 -0.54
C LEU A 214 16.82 -5.84 -1.33
N LEU A 215 17.73 -5.13 -0.66
CA LEU A 215 18.78 -4.35 -1.31
C LEU A 215 19.73 -5.27 -2.09
N GLN A 216 20.15 -6.38 -1.49
CA GLN A 216 21.00 -7.38 -2.13
C GLN A 216 20.28 -8.03 -3.32
N LEU A 217 19.03 -8.47 -3.15
CA LEU A 217 18.21 -9.06 -4.21
C LEU A 217 18.06 -8.10 -5.39
N LYS A 218 17.73 -6.83 -5.13
CA LYS A 218 17.61 -5.80 -6.17
C LYS A 218 18.93 -5.57 -6.91
N SER A 219 20.07 -5.67 -6.22
CA SER A 219 21.39 -5.59 -6.84
C SER A 219 21.67 -6.82 -7.71
N LEU A 220 21.41 -8.02 -7.20
CA LEU A 220 21.61 -9.29 -7.90
C LEU A 220 20.72 -9.45 -9.12
N MET A 221 19.50 -8.91 -9.10
CA MET A 221 18.61 -8.91 -10.27
C MET A 221 19.12 -8.06 -11.44
N LYS A 222 20.19 -7.27 -11.26
CA LYS A 222 20.91 -6.62 -12.38
C LYS A 222 21.92 -7.54 -13.07
N ASN A 223 22.28 -8.66 -12.44
CA ASN A 223 23.14 -9.68 -13.04
C ASN A 223 22.29 -10.60 -13.94
N GLU A 224 22.67 -10.73 -15.20
CA GLU A 224 21.90 -11.51 -16.19
C GLU A 224 21.75 -12.99 -15.82
N VAL A 225 22.80 -13.61 -15.26
CA VAL A 225 22.77 -15.02 -14.88
C VAL A 225 21.78 -15.25 -13.73
N VAL A 226 21.85 -14.39 -12.69
CA VAL A 226 20.98 -14.51 -11.52
C VAL A 226 19.53 -14.16 -11.86
N SER A 227 19.31 -13.06 -12.60
CA SER A 227 17.96 -12.67 -13.02
C SER A 227 17.31 -13.70 -13.94
N HIS A 228 18.06 -14.30 -14.87
CA HIS A 228 17.55 -15.37 -15.73
C HIS A 228 17.16 -16.61 -14.93
N SER A 229 18.02 -17.04 -13.99
CA SER A 229 17.75 -18.18 -13.10
C SER A 229 16.49 -17.97 -12.25
N ILE A 230 16.32 -16.77 -11.67
CA ILE A 230 15.12 -16.41 -10.90
C ILE A 230 13.88 -16.34 -11.81
N GLN A 231 14.00 -15.78 -13.01
CA GLN A 231 12.86 -15.72 -13.94
C GLN A 231 12.41 -17.12 -14.37
N GLN A 232 13.34 -18.03 -14.65
CA GLN A 232 13.00 -19.43 -14.93
C GLN A 232 12.29 -20.10 -13.75
N ALA A 233 12.71 -19.82 -12.52
CA ALA A 233 12.04 -20.34 -11.32
C ALA A 233 10.60 -19.80 -11.19
N ILE A 234 10.41 -18.50 -11.43
CA ILE A 234 9.08 -17.87 -11.50
C ILE A 234 8.22 -18.55 -12.57
N ASP A 235 8.77 -18.80 -13.77
CA ASP A 235 8.05 -19.44 -14.87
C ASP A 235 7.67 -20.89 -14.51
N VAL A 236 8.56 -21.64 -13.85
CA VAL A 236 8.26 -23.00 -13.36
C VAL A 236 7.09 -22.98 -12.37
N ILE A 237 7.04 -22.01 -11.45
CA ILE A 237 5.93 -21.90 -10.48
C ILE A 237 4.64 -21.47 -11.18
N ASN A 238 4.70 -20.50 -12.09
CA ASN A 238 3.53 -20.01 -12.83
C ASN A 238 2.90 -21.08 -13.73
N ASN A 239 3.71 -22.00 -14.27
CA ASN A 239 3.23 -23.11 -15.10
C ASN A 239 2.73 -24.31 -14.27
N ASP A 240 2.95 -24.33 -12.95
CA ASP A 240 2.50 -25.37 -12.03
C ASP A 240 1.38 -24.83 -11.13
N LYS A 241 0.14 -25.09 -11.53
CA LYS A 241 -1.08 -24.60 -10.84
C LYS A 241 -1.10 -25.01 -9.36
N GLN A 242 -0.61 -26.21 -9.04
CA GLN A 242 -0.61 -26.70 -7.66
C GLN A 242 0.43 -25.97 -6.82
N LYS A 243 1.63 -25.71 -7.36
CA LYS A 243 2.64 -24.88 -6.68
C LYS A 243 2.16 -23.45 -6.48
N LEU A 244 1.58 -22.83 -7.52
CA LEU A 244 1.05 -21.48 -7.42
C LEU A 244 -0.07 -21.38 -6.38
N GLN A 245 -0.98 -22.37 -6.34
CA GLN A 245 -2.03 -22.44 -5.33
C GLN A 245 -1.46 -22.64 -3.92
N GLY A 246 -0.44 -23.49 -3.76
CA GLY A 246 0.26 -23.68 -2.49
C GLY A 246 0.91 -22.38 -2.01
N LEU A 247 1.60 -21.68 -2.90
CA LEU A 247 2.25 -20.40 -2.64
C LEU A 247 1.22 -19.32 -2.26
N ALA A 248 0.15 -19.14 -3.02
CA ALA A 248 -0.94 -18.22 -2.66
C ALA A 248 -1.61 -18.62 -1.33
N GLY A 249 -1.70 -19.93 -1.07
CA GLY A 249 -2.30 -20.52 0.12
C GLY A 249 -1.49 -20.38 1.40
N GLU A 250 -0.24 -19.94 1.35
CA GLU A 250 0.62 -19.85 2.54
C GLU A 250 0.89 -18.42 3.03
N GLN A 251 0.36 -17.40 2.33
CA GLN A 251 0.52 -15.98 2.65
C GLN A 251 -0.21 -15.58 3.95
N TYR A 252 0.17 -14.45 4.56
CA TYR A 252 -0.55 -13.81 5.69
C TYR A 252 -1.87 -13.16 5.26
N TYR A 253 -2.19 -13.22 3.99
CA TYR A 253 -3.46 -12.80 3.42
C TYR A 253 -4.09 -13.90 2.59
N ARG A 254 -5.35 -13.69 2.23
CA ARG A 254 -6.13 -14.59 1.39
C ARG A 254 -6.76 -13.79 0.25
N LEU A 255 -6.26 -14.04 -0.96
CA LEU A 255 -6.91 -13.61 -2.19
C LEU A 255 -8.29 -14.27 -2.29
N CYS A 256 -9.32 -13.47 -2.50
CA CYS A 256 -10.69 -13.95 -2.48
C CYS A 256 -11.61 -13.15 -3.40
N HIS A 257 -12.74 -13.77 -3.74
CA HIS A 257 -13.73 -13.14 -4.59
C HIS A 257 -14.33 -11.93 -3.88
N TRP A 258 -14.50 -10.82 -4.60
CA TRP A 258 -14.93 -9.55 -4.00
C TRP A 258 -16.29 -9.63 -3.28
N GLN A 259 -17.23 -10.43 -3.80
CA GLN A 259 -18.56 -10.61 -3.20
C GLN A 259 -18.55 -11.37 -1.87
N GLU A 260 -17.44 -12.02 -1.49
CA GLU A 260 -17.37 -12.63 -0.16
C GLU A 260 -17.56 -11.60 0.96
N THR A 261 -17.22 -10.34 0.70
CA THR A 261 -17.33 -9.21 1.65
C THR A 261 -18.75 -8.77 1.96
N ASP A 262 -19.75 -9.31 1.26
CA ASP A 262 -21.17 -9.10 1.56
C ASP A 262 -21.61 -9.93 2.78
N TYR A 263 -20.89 -11.01 3.07
CA TYR A 263 -21.23 -11.96 4.13
C TYR A 263 -20.16 -12.05 5.22
N ARG A 264 -18.89 -11.80 4.86
CA ARG A 264 -17.77 -11.88 5.81
C ARG A 264 -16.65 -10.93 5.42
N ILE A 265 -16.10 -10.24 6.41
CA ILE A 265 -14.87 -9.47 6.25
C ILE A 265 -14.13 -9.45 7.58
N ASN A 266 -12.80 -9.38 7.54
CA ASN A 266 -11.96 -9.38 8.73
C ASN A 266 -11.15 -8.12 8.92
N PHE A 267 -11.56 -7.02 8.29
CA PHE A 267 -11.07 -5.68 8.59
C PHE A 267 -12.23 -4.71 8.50
N ARG A 268 -12.20 -3.63 9.30
CA ARG A 268 -13.21 -2.58 9.18
C ARG A 268 -12.97 -1.76 7.92
N ARG A 269 -14.05 -1.50 7.18
CA ARG A 269 -14.07 -0.66 5.97
C ARG A 269 -14.70 0.68 6.25
N PHE A 270 -14.46 1.65 5.35
CA PHE A 270 -15.33 2.81 5.24
C PHE A 270 -16.60 2.40 4.48
N PHE A 271 -17.74 2.36 5.18
CA PHE A 271 -18.97 1.75 4.68
C PHE A 271 -18.74 0.33 4.13
N THR A 272 -19.16 0.07 2.89
CA THR A 272 -18.98 -1.22 2.19
C THR A 272 -17.87 -1.17 1.14
N VAL A 273 -17.01 -0.14 1.15
CA VAL A 273 -15.97 0.06 0.14
C VAL A 273 -14.75 -0.81 0.44
N ASN A 274 -14.53 -1.87 -0.35
CA ASN A 274 -13.38 -2.78 -0.19
C ASN A 274 -12.03 -2.08 -0.36
N GLY A 275 -11.99 -1.04 -1.20
CA GLY A 275 -10.79 -0.24 -1.45
C GLY A 275 -10.39 0.67 -0.29
N LEU A 276 -11.09 0.69 0.84
CA LEU A 276 -10.79 1.54 2.00
C LEU A 276 -10.73 0.71 3.29
N ILE A 277 -9.54 0.61 3.88
CA ILE A 277 -9.29 -0.07 5.15
C ILE A 277 -9.17 0.94 6.29
N CYS A 278 -9.87 0.69 7.39
CA CYS A 278 -9.94 1.63 8.51
C CYS A 278 -8.74 1.52 9.46
N LEU A 279 -8.39 2.66 10.04
CA LEU A 279 -7.47 2.78 11.16
C LEU A 279 -8.27 2.68 12.48
N PRO A 280 -7.72 2.14 13.59
CA PRO A 280 -8.42 2.00 14.87
C PRO A 280 -9.01 3.32 15.39
N ASN A 281 -10.21 3.24 15.97
CA ASN A 281 -10.92 4.43 16.51
C ASN A 281 -10.45 4.84 17.91
N THR A 282 -9.64 4.02 18.59
CA THR A 282 -9.12 4.29 19.92
C THR A 282 -7.60 4.35 19.86
N LEU A 283 -7.03 5.50 20.22
CA LEU A 283 -5.66 5.58 20.71
C LEU A 283 -5.59 4.71 21.97
N ASN A 284 -5.24 3.44 21.84
CA ASN A 284 -4.50 2.83 22.93
C ASN A 284 -3.17 3.57 22.93
N ASP A 285 -2.86 4.23 24.04
CA ASP A 285 -1.64 5.01 24.24
C ASP A 285 -0.45 4.34 23.54
N TYR A 286 -0.05 4.89 22.39
CA TYR A 286 1.23 4.57 21.75
C TYR A 286 2.32 5.29 22.55
N ALA A 287 2.43 4.91 23.83
CA ALA A 287 3.48 5.28 24.74
C ALA A 287 4.29 4.01 25.03
N ALA A 288 5.37 3.85 24.27
CA ALA A 288 6.60 3.20 24.72
C ALA A 288 7.76 4.05 24.21
#